data_AF-A0A927T6V0-F1
#
_entry.id   AF-A0A927T6V0-F1
#
_cell.length_a   1.000
_cell.length_b   1.000
_cell.length_c   1.000
_cell.angle_alpha   90.00
_cell.angle_beta   90.00
_cell.angle_gamma   90.00
#
_symmetry.space_group_name_H-M   'P 1'
#
loop_
_entity.id
_entity.type
_entity.pdbx_description
1 polymer ?
#
loop_
_entity_poly.entity_id
_entity_poly.type
_entity_poly.pdbx_seq_one_letter_code
_entity_poly.pdbx_strand_id
1 'polypeptide(L)'
;MTRLKYVDRTGRHWPLFILLSYYIQKNPFQFPCLYMSLRANFHFDDTLYILTLYFQYGIIYFTFGIFHLEGYHMEKKEKKDKEGIQLTIIDAIESLMDENKINQATLAREINIGPAQLSKCLNRKGNNYIGIDTLIRVSDYFKVPVDQLLGRSMIKAAEKPRSNADICCQLINLVETNTVNIINGSIEEDTYQPNKEAADNPENSFRYEKKKNSYKMFYFSNYRPLPDMKNLSKAEKRKVESELNANGLYYPKRIEINAFIEYYLKLRDLYKKGDLPPAFFEQAVEDRLNQMRY
;
A
#
# COMPACT_ATOMS: atom_id res chain seq x y z
N MET A 1 37.20 -47.85 -22.62
CA MET A 1 36.39 -46.63 -22.88
C MET A 1 37.26 -45.58 -23.53
N THR A 2 37.26 -45.51 -24.85
CA THR A 2 38.09 -44.57 -25.63
C THR A 2 37.27 -43.29 -25.84
N ARG A 3 37.57 -42.22 -25.10
CA ARG A 3 36.90 -40.91 -25.27
C ARG A 3 37.37 -40.27 -26.58
N LEU A 4 36.50 -40.20 -27.58
CA LEU A 4 36.72 -39.42 -28.82
C LEU A 4 36.90 -37.94 -28.45
N LYS A 5 38.08 -37.38 -28.72
CA LYS A 5 38.43 -35.97 -28.52
C LYS A 5 38.55 -35.30 -29.88
N TYR A 6 37.83 -34.21 -30.10
CA TYR A 6 38.05 -33.33 -31.24
C TYR A 6 39.06 -32.24 -30.86
N VAL A 7 39.98 -31.92 -31.76
CA VAL A 7 41.04 -30.90 -31.57
C VAL A 7 40.79 -29.81 -32.61
N ASP A 8 40.63 -28.56 -32.16
CA ASP A 8 40.49 -27.45 -33.10
C ASP A 8 41.86 -27.00 -33.66
N ARG A 9 41.85 -26.08 -34.64
CA ARG A 9 43.07 -25.56 -35.28
C ARG A 9 44.02 -24.80 -34.34
N THR A 10 43.62 -24.57 -33.09
CA THR A 10 44.43 -23.92 -32.04
C THR A 10 44.96 -24.92 -30.99
N GLY A 11 44.72 -26.23 -31.17
CA GLY A 11 45.25 -27.28 -30.31
C GLY A 11 44.52 -27.45 -28.98
N ARG A 12 43.36 -26.81 -28.79
CA ARG A 12 42.58 -26.94 -27.55
C ARG A 12 41.61 -28.11 -27.64
N HIS A 13 41.62 -28.96 -26.61
CA HIS A 13 40.70 -30.07 -26.45
C HIS A 13 39.39 -29.57 -25.86
N TRP A 14 38.33 -29.59 -26.65
CA TRP A 14 36.98 -29.31 -26.16
C TRP A 14 36.22 -30.62 -25.91
N PRO A 15 35.56 -30.78 -24.75
CA PRO A 15 34.60 -31.84 -24.56
C PRO A 15 33.50 -31.72 -25.62
N LEU A 16 33.20 -32.81 -26.34
CA LEU A 16 32.21 -32.83 -27.43
C LEU A 16 30.86 -32.23 -27.01
N PHE A 17 30.51 -32.35 -25.72
CA PHE A 17 29.29 -31.82 -25.12
C PHE A 17 29.19 -30.28 -25.16
N ILE A 18 30.32 -29.57 -25.08
CA ILE A 18 30.34 -28.09 -25.12
C ILE A 18 30.17 -27.57 -26.56
N LEU A 19 30.73 -28.29 -27.53
CA LEU A 19 30.50 -27.99 -28.95
C LEU A 19 29.05 -28.29 -29.34
N LEU A 20 28.47 -29.37 -28.81
CA LEU A 20 27.08 -29.73 -29.04
C LEU A 20 26.12 -28.69 -28.43
N SER A 21 26.35 -28.25 -27.20
CA SER A 21 25.51 -27.25 -26.54
C SER A 21 25.55 -25.89 -27.26
N TYR A 22 26.73 -25.45 -27.71
CA TYR A 22 26.87 -24.21 -28.47
C TYR A 22 26.20 -24.28 -29.85
N TYR A 23 26.26 -25.43 -30.53
CA TYR A 23 25.63 -25.61 -31.84
C TYR A 23 24.10 -25.71 -31.74
N ILE A 24 23.57 -26.38 -30.69
CA ILE A 24 22.13 -26.46 -30.38
C ILE A 24 21.56 -25.07 -30.09
N GLN A 25 22.31 -24.22 -29.38
CA GLN A 25 21.88 -22.86 -29.05
C GLN A 25 21.76 -21.94 -30.28
N LYS A 26 22.55 -22.19 -31.34
CA LYS A 26 22.49 -21.39 -32.58
C LYS A 26 21.53 -21.94 -33.64
N ASN A 27 21.23 -23.23 -33.66
CA ASN A 27 20.41 -23.86 -34.72
C ASN A 27 19.39 -24.87 -34.15
N PRO A 28 18.38 -24.42 -33.39
CA PRO A 28 17.46 -25.31 -32.67
C PRO A 28 16.58 -26.18 -33.59
N PHE A 29 16.42 -25.82 -34.87
CA PHE A 29 15.52 -26.50 -35.81
C PHE A 29 16.20 -27.55 -36.72
N GLN A 30 17.53 -27.66 -36.74
CA GLN A 30 18.24 -28.59 -37.64
C GLN A 30 18.60 -29.94 -37.01
N PHE A 31 18.37 -30.11 -35.70
CA PHE A 31 18.80 -31.30 -34.97
C PHE A 31 18.00 -32.60 -35.15
N PRO A 32 16.71 -32.62 -35.55
CA PRO A 32 15.98 -33.89 -35.74
C PRO A 32 16.64 -34.81 -36.79
N CYS A 33 17.34 -34.22 -37.76
CA CYS A 33 17.93 -34.94 -38.89
C CYS A 33 19.27 -35.62 -38.56
N LEU A 34 20.05 -35.07 -37.62
CA LEU A 34 21.36 -35.60 -37.23
C LEU A 34 21.27 -36.81 -36.29
N TYR A 35 20.12 -37.01 -35.64
CA TYR A 35 19.92 -38.08 -34.66
C TYR A 35 19.38 -39.38 -35.29
N MET A 36 18.68 -39.30 -36.43
CA MET A 36 18.19 -40.49 -37.14
C MET A 36 19.31 -41.37 -37.70
N SER A 37 20.51 -40.83 -37.92
CA SER A 37 21.67 -41.56 -38.43
C SER A 37 22.48 -42.31 -37.36
N LEU A 38 22.25 -42.07 -36.06
CA LEU A 38 22.95 -42.73 -34.95
C LEU A 38 22.21 -43.96 -34.37
N ARG A 39 21.01 -44.27 -34.88
CA ARG A 39 20.10 -45.28 -34.31
C ARG A 39 20.48 -46.74 -34.59
N ALA A 40 21.58 -47.00 -35.30
CA ALA A 40 21.87 -48.33 -35.85
C ALA A 40 22.60 -49.30 -34.91
N ASN A 41 23.09 -48.91 -33.72
CA ASN A 41 23.95 -49.79 -32.89
C ASN A 41 23.83 -49.53 -31.37
N PHE A 42 22.70 -49.79 -30.72
CA PHE A 42 22.64 -49.72 -29.24
C PHE A 42 21.80 -50.85 -28.61
N HIS A 43 22.28 -51.37 -27.47
CA HIS A 43 21.70 -52.48 -26.71
C HIS A 43 20.72 -51.96 -25.64
N PHE A 44 19.94 -52.88 -25.04
CA PHE A 44 18.75 -52.61 -24.22
C PHE A 44 18.96 -51.63 -23.03
N ASP A 45 20.17 -51.53 -22.45
CA ASP A 45 20.49 -50.59 -21.36
C ASP A 45 20.60 -49.12 -21.83
N ASP A 46 20.92 -48.89 -23.10
CA ASP A 46 21.02 -47.54 -23.67
C ASP A 46 19.64 -46.89 -23.88
N THR A 47 18.59 -47.71 -24.00
CA THR A 47 17.21 -47.26 -24.16
C THR A 47 16.73 -46.46 -22.94
N LEU A 48 17.10 -46.88 -21.73
CA LEU A 48 16.73 -46.18 -20.49
C LEU A 48 17.46 -44.84 -20.38
N TYR A 49 18.75 -44.80 -20.75
CA TYR A 49 19.54 -43.58 -20.79
C TYR A 49 18.97 -42.56 -21.80
N ILE A 50 18.61 -43.02 -23.00
CA ILE A 50 17.97 -42.19 -24.02
C ILE A 50 16.62 -41.64 -23.52
N LEU A 51 15.79 -42.46 -22.88
CA LEU A 51 14.52 -42.01 -22.29
C LEU A 51 14.72 -40.92 -21.22
N THR A 52 15.73 -41.08 -20.35
CA THR A 52 16.04 -40.06 -19.34
C THR A 52 16.52 -38.74 -19.94
N LEU A 53 17.31 -38.79 -21.02
CA LEU A 53 17.72 -37.58 -21.74
C LEU A 53 16.52 -36.90 -22.39
N TYR A 54 15.65 -37.64 -23.08
CA TYR A 54 14.42 -37.08 -23.66
C TYR A 54 13.53 -36.42 -22.60
N PHE A 55 13.40 -37.04 -21.43
CA PHE A 55 12.64 -36.48 -20.32
C PHE A 55 13.27 -35.19 -19.78
N GLN A 56 14.59 -35.17 -19.58
CA GLN A 56 15.31 -33.96 -19.14
C GLN A 56 15.22 -32.82 -20.16
N TYR A 57 15.39 -33.10 -21.45
CA TYR A 57 15.22 -32.10 -22.50
C TYR A 57 13.77 -31.60 -22.57
N GLY A 58 12.79 -32.50 -22.45
CA GLY A 58 11.37 -32.13 -22.37
C GLY A 58 11.07 -31.18 -21.22
N ILE A 59 11.65 -31.43 -20.03
CA ILE A 59 11.52 -30.53 -18.88
C ILE A 59 12.16 -29.17 -19.15
N ILE A 60 13.33 -29.12 -19.78
CA ILE A 60 14.02 -27.86 -20.10
C ILE A 60 13.20 -27.02 -21.10
N TYR A 61 12.69 -27.63 -22.16
CA TYR A 61 11.83 -26.91 -23.11
C TYR A 61 10.50 -26.46 -22.50
N PHE A 62 9.90 -27.29 -21.65
CA PHE A 62 8.66 -26.95 -20.96
C PHE A 62 8.86 -25.79 -19.97
N THR A 63 9.93 -25.83 -19.17
CA THR A 63 10.26 -24.74 -18.24
C THR A 63 10.61 -23.45 -18.98
N PHE A 64 11.39 -23.51 -20.06
CA PHE A 64 11.68 -22.34 -20.90
C PHE A 64 10.40 -21.75 -21.53
N GLY A 65 9.47 -22.61 -21.97
CA GLY A 65 8.16 -22.20 -22.46
C GLY A 65 7.31 -21.49 -21.42
N ILE A 66 7.30 -21.98 -20.17
CA ILE A 66 6.61 -21.33 -19.05
C ILE A 66 7.22 -19.95 -18.78
N PHE A 67 8.54 -19.83 -18.66
CA PHE A 67 9.21 -18.55 -18.42
C PHE A 67 8.91 -17.52 -19.53
N HIS A 68 8.85 -17.95 -20.79
CA HIS A 68 8.54 -17.05 -21.90
C HIS A 68 7.08 -16.59 -21.89
N LEU A 69 6.14 -17.47 -21.53
CA LEU A 69 4.72 -17.14 -21.36
C LEU A 69 4.50 -16.20 -20.18
N GLU A 70 5.16 -16.44 -19.04
CA GLU A 70 5.11 -15.55 -17.88
C GLU A 70 5.66 -14.16 -18.22
N GLY A 71 6.79 -14.08 -18.91
CA GLY A 71 7.35 -12.80 -19.39
C GLY A 71 6.37 -12.03 -20.29
N TYR A 72 5.72 -12.72 -21.23
CA TYR A 72 4.71 -12.12 -22.10
C TYR A 72 3.48 -11.62 -21.34
N HIS A 73 3.01 -12.37 -20.33
CA HIS A 73 1.90 -11.95 -19.49
C HIS A 73 2.23 -10.73 -18.63
N MET A 74 3.45 -10.65 -18.10
CA MET A 74 3.93 -9.52 -17.32
C MET A 74 4.00 -8.24 -18.15
N GLU A 75 4.56 -8.31 -19.36
CA GLU A 75 4.64 -7.16 -20.29
C GLU A 75 3.24 -6.65 -20.68
N LYS A 76 2.31 -7.57 -20.96
CA LYS A 76 0.92 -7.21 -21.31
C LYS A 76 0.19 -6.56 -20.13
N LYS A 77 0.43 -7.04 -18.90
CA LYS A 77 -0.13 -6.46 -17.67
C LYS A 77 0.44 -5.06 -17.43
N GLU A 78 1.76 -4.89 -17.51
CA GLU A 78 2.42 -3.61 -17.33
C GLU A 78 1.93 -2.55 -18.33
N LYS A 79 1.75 -2.93 -19.59
CA LYS A 79 1.21 -2.04 -20.62
C LYS A 79 -0.22 -1.59 -20.29
N LYS A 80 -1.09 -2.53 -19.87
CA LYS A 80 -2.47 -2.23 -19.48
C LYS A 80 -2.53 -1.30 -18.27
N ASP A 81 -1.67 -1.52 -17.28
CA ASP A 81 -1.61 -0.69 -16.06
C ASP A 81 -1.13 0.74 -16.40
N LYS A 82 -0.13 0.88 -17.28
CA LYS A 82 0.36 2.18 -17.77
C LYS A 82 -0.70 2.96 -18.56
N GLU A 83 -1.48 2.30 -19.41
CA GLU A 83 -2.59 2.92 -20.15
C GLU A 83 -3.69 3.43 -19.19
N GLY A 84 -4.04 2.65 -18.15
CA GLY A 84 -5.02 3.06 -17.15
C GLY A 84 -4.61 4.29 -16.35
N ILE A 85 -3.34 4.37 -15.95
CA ILE A 85 -2.79 5.53 -15.23
C ILE A 85 -2.82 6.77 -16.13
N GLN A 86 -2.42 6.65 -17.40
CA GLN A 86 -2.42 7.77 -18.34
C GLN A 86 -3.84 8.31 -18.56
N LEU A 87 -4.84 7.45 -18.72
CA LEU A 87 -6.24 7.85 -18.85
C LEU A 87 -6.72 8.64 -17.62
N THR A 88 -6.36 8.17 -16.42
CA THR A 88 -6.69 8.85 -15.16
C THR A 88 -6.13 10.27 -15.10
N ILE A 89 -4.88 10.46 -15.54
CA ILE A 89 -4.24 11.78 -15.56
C ILE A 89 -4.92 12.70 -16.58
N ILE A 90 -5.26 12.18 -17.77
CA ILE A 90 -5.96 12.96 -18.80
C ILE A 90 -7.32 13.44 -18.28
N ASP A 91 -8.12 12.54 -17.68
CA ASP A 91 -9.44 12.88 -17.14
C ASP A 91 -9.33 13.95 -16.03
N ALA A 92 -8.31 13.88 -15.17
CA ALA A 92 -8.08 14.87 -14.12
C ALA A 92 -7.73 16.26 -14.69
N ILE A 93 -6.87 16.31 -15.71
CA ILE A 93 -6.48 17.56 -16.36
C ILE A 93 -7.67 18.17 -17.12
N GLU A 94 -8.42 17.37 -17.87
CA GLU A 94 -9.62 17.82 -18.59
C GLU A 94 -10.68 18.36 -17.60
N SER A 95 -10.89 17.69 -16.47
CA SER A 95 -11.79 18.18 -15.42
C SER A 95 -11.37 19.54 -14.86
N LEU A 96 -10.08 19.73 -14.57
CA LEU A 96 -9.56 21.02 -14.09
C LEU A 96 -9.69 22.12 -15.15
N MET A 97 -9.51 21.78 -16.41
CA MET A 97 -9.69 22.72 -17.51
C MET A 97 -11.15 23.18 -17.64
N ASP A 98 -12.10 22.25 -17.53
CA ASP A 98 -13.53 22.51 -17.59
C ASP A 98 -13.99 23.37 -16.38
N GLU A 99 -13.54 23.03 -15.17
CA GLU A 99 -13.82 23.79 -13.94
C GLU A 99 -13.33 25.25 -14.02
N ASN A 100 -12.15 25.46 -14.62
CA ASN A 100 -11.55 26.79 -14.77
C ASN A 100 -11.94 27.48 -16.10
N LYS A 101 -12.77 26.85 -16.93
CA LYS A 101 -13.22 27.36 -18.24
C LYS A 101 -12.08 27.76 -19.17
N ILE A 102 -11.01 26.96 -19.20
CA ILE A 102 -9.86 27.19 -20.09
C ILE A 102 -9.78 26.12 -21.16
N ASN A 103 -9.20 26.47 -22.32
CA ASN A 103 -8.96 25.53 -23.40
C ASN A 103 -7.50 25.02 -23.41
N GLN A 104 -7.22 23.97 -24.18
CA GLN A 104 -5.88 23.34 -24.22
C GLN A 104 -4.80 24.32 -24.71
N ALA A 105 -5.13 25.24 -25.62
CA ALA A 105 -4.18 26.21 -26.15
C ALA A 105 -3.77 27.24 -25.08
N THR A 106 -4.73 27.68 -24.26
CA THR A 106 -4.48 28.54 -23.11
C THR A 106 -3.62 27.81 -22.09
N LEU A 107 -3.99 26.58 -21.70
CA LEU A 107 -3.20 25.80 -20.76
C LEU A 107 -1.75 25.61 -21.25
N ALA A 108 -1.55 25.22 -22.51
CA ALA A 108 -0.24 25.05 -23.12
C ALA A 108 0.62 26.32 -23.02
N ARG A 109 0.02 27.49 -23.28
CA ARG A 109 0.70 28.78 -23.17
C ARG A 109 1.11 29.09 -21.74
N GLU A 110 0.22 28.89 -20.77
CA GLU A 110 0.47 29.23 -19.37
C GLU A 110 1.51 28.31 -18.71
N ILE A 111 1.55 27.03 -19.08
CA ILE A 111 2.56 26.07 -18.57
C ILE A 111 3.85 26.06 -19.41
N ASN A 112 3.93 26.92 -20.42
CA ASN A 112 5.06 27.04 -21.35
C ASN A 112 5.44 25.70 -22.03
N ILE A 113 4.43 25.04 -22.61
CA ILE A 113 4.58 23.80 -23.41
C ILE A 113 4.00 24.05 -24.80
N GLY A 114 4.60 23.47 -25.83
CA GLY A 114 4.10 23.59 -27.19
C GLY A 114 2.65 23.04 -27.32
N PRO A 115 1.70 23.74 -27.96
CA PRO A 115 0.31 23.27 -28.09
C PRO A 115 0.19 21.88 -28.73
N ALA A 116 1.05 21.57 -29.72
CA ALA A 116 1.11 20.27 -30.35
C ALA A 116 1.63 19.16 -29.41
N GLN A 117 2.51 19.51 -28.47
CA GLN A 117 3.02 18.58 -27.46
C GLN A 117 1.94 18.27 -26.42
N LEU A 118 1.26 19.30 -25.91
CA LEU A 118 0.16 19.09 -24.96
C LEU A 118 -0.98 18.28 -25.58
N SER A 119 -1.36 18.58 -26.83
CA SER A 119 -2.38 17.83 -27.55
C SER A 119 -1.99 16.35 -27.75
N LYS A 120 -0.71 16.06 -28.03
CA LYS A 120 -0.20 14.68 -28.13
C LYS A 120 -0.28 13.94 -26.79
N CYS A 121 0.00 14.61 -25.69
CA CYS A 121 -0.04 14.05 -24.33
C CYS A 121 -1.47 13.81 -23.81
N LEU A 122 -2.43 14.66 -24.22
CA LEU A 122 -3.84 14.53 -23.87
C LEU A 122 -4.62 13.60 -24.82
N ASN A 123 -3.96 13.03 -25.83
CA ASN A 123 -4.60 12.11 -26.75
C ASN A 123 -4.82 10.74 -26.09
N ARG A 124 -6.09 10.42 -25.78
CA ARG A 124 -6.52 9.15 -25.18
C ARG A 124 -6.13 7.89 -25.97
N LYS A 125 -5.89 8.00 -27.28
CA LYS A 125 -5.50 6.88 -28.16
C LYS A 125 -4.00 6.82 -28.43
N GLY A 126 -3.22 7.75 -27.89
CA GLY A 126 -1.78 7.85 -28.12
C GLY A 126 -0.97 7.09 -27.07
N ASN A 127 0.20 6.58 -27.46
CA ASN A 127 1.21 6.03 -26.53
C ASN A 127 2.10 7.11 -25.91
N ASN A 128 1.65 8.37 -25.89
CA ASN A 128 2.44 9.49 -25.38
C ASN A 128 2.09 9.71 -23.92
N TYR A 129 3.07 9.55 -23.06
CA TYR A 129 2.90 9.73 -21.63
C TYR A 129 3.16 11.19 -21.24
N ILE A 130 2.44 11.67 -20.23
CA ILE A 130 2.71 12.98 -19.63
C ILE A 130 3.96 12.84 -18.75
N GLY A 131 4.99 13.64 -19.06
CA GLY A 131 6.20 13.69 -18.25
C GLY A 131 5.95 14.37 -16.89
N ILE A 132 6.77 14.02 -15.89
CA ILE A 132 6.63 14.57 -14.54
C ILE A 132 6.78 16.10 -14.49
N ASP A 133 7.66 16.69 -15.31
CA ASP A 133 7.82 18.14 -15.41
C ASP A 133 6.52 18.81 -15.86
N THR A 134 5.86 18.25 -16.88
CA THR A 134 4.55 18.74 -17.35
C THR A 134 3.50 18.61 -16.26
N LEU A 135 3.48 17.49 -15.55
CA LEU A 135 2.53 17.24 -14.47
C LEU A 135 2.69 18.25 -13.33
N ILE A 136 3.94 18.55 -12.93
CA ILE A 136 4.25 19.56 -11.91
C ILE A 136 3.77 20.94 -12.36
N ARG A 137 4.07 21.35 -13.60
CA ARG A 137 3.64 22.67 -14.11
C ARG A 137 2.12 22.81 -14.17
N VAL A 138 1.41 21.76 -14.55
CA VAL A 138 -0.06 21.72 -14.52
C VAL A 138 -0.56 21.84 -13.07
N SER A 139 0.05 21.12 -12.14
CA SER A 139 -0.21 21.20 -10.70
C SER A 139 -0.05 22.63 -10.17
N ASP A 140 1.08 23.26 -10.51
CA ASP A 140 1.43 24.61 -10.08
C ASP A 140 0.50 25.68 -10.67
N TYR A 141 0.03 25.47 -11.91
CA TYR A 141 -0.91 26.35 -12.57
C TYR A 141 -2.29 26.30 -11.90
N PHE A 142 -2.84 25.10 -11.68
CA PHE A 142 -4.15 24.91 -11.06
C PHE A 142 -4.15 24.98 -9.53
N LYS A 143 -2.97 25.12 -8.90
CA LYS A 143 -2.80 25.14 -7.44
C LYS A 143 -3.35 23.89 -6.75
N VAL A 144 -3.19 22.74 -7.39
CA VAL A 144 -3.57 21.42 -6.86
C VAL A 144 -2.31 20.61 -6.53
N PRO A 145 -2.37 19.62 -5.63
CA PRO A 145 -1.28 18.68 -5.42
C PRO A 145 -1.14 17.72 -6.61
N VAL A 146 0.09 17.30 -6.93
CA VAL A 146 0.37 16.36 -8.03
C VAL A 146 -0.37 15.04 -7.84
N ASP A 147 -0.57 14.60 -6.59
CA ASP A 147 -1.34 13.40 -6.25
C ASP A 147 -2.77 13.45 -6.83
N GLN A 148 -3.43 14.62 -6.82
CA GLN A 148 -4.77 14.79 -7.36
C GLN A 148 -4.80 14.54 -8.88
N LEU A 149 -3.74 14.92 -9.61
CA LEU A 149 -3.62 14.65 -11.04
C LEU A 149 -3.36 13.16 -11.33
N LEU A 150 -2.73 12.44 -10.41
CA LEU A 150 -2.52 10.99 -10.51
C LEU A 150 -3.77 10.17 -10.18
N GLY A 151 -4.92 10.82 -9.97
CA GLY A 151 -6.15 10.16 -9.52
C GLY A 151 -6.07 9.65 -8.07
N ARG A 152 -5.00 9.97 -7.35
CA ARG A 152 -5.00 9.90 -5.90
C ARG A 152 -5.76 11.13 -5.45
N SER A 153 -7.08 11.00 -5.36
CA SER A 153 -7.83 12.00 -4.62
C SER A 153 -7.13 12.12 -3.28
N MET A 154 -6.54 13.27 -2.98
CA MET A 154 -6.56 13.77 -1.61
C MET A 154 -8.03 13.70 -1.29
N ILE A 155 -8.37 12.63 -0.57
CA ILE A 155 -9.68 12.30 -0.07
C ILE A 155 -10.42 13.62 0.07
N LYS A 156 -11.37 13.89 -0.82
CA LYS A 156 -12.21 15.09 -0.70
C LYS A 156 -12.72 14.99 0.73
N ALA A 157 -12.31 15.93 1.59
CA ALA A 157 -12.65 15.98 3.00
C ALA A 157 -14.12 16.40 3.18
N ALA A 158 -15.00 15.70 2.47
CA ALA A 158 -16.39 15.47 2.76
C ALA A 158 -16.61 13.96 2.96
N GLU A 159 -15.58 13.24 3.40
CA GLU A 159 -15.73 11.86 3.87
C GLU A 159 -16.69 11.86 5.05
N LYS A 160 -17.74 11.05 4.91
CA LYS A 160 -18.49 10.47 6.04
C LYS A 160 -17.50 10.25 7.19
N PRO A 161 -17.80 10.72 8.42
CA PRO A 161 -16.84 10.63 9.52
C PRO A 161 -16.34 9.19 9.61
N ARG A 162 -15.01 9.00 9.48
CA ARG A 162 -14.39 7.67 9.52
C ARG A 162 -14.85 6.94 10.78
N SER A 163 -15.19 5.67 10.64
CA SER A 163 -15.54 4.86 11.80
C SER A 163 -14.31 4.71 12.70
N ASN A 164 -14.54 4.46 13.98
CA ASN A 164 -13.49 4.13 14.93
C ASN A 164 -12.74 2.87 14.51
N ALA A 165 -13.41 1.90 13.89
CA ALA A 165 -12.77 0.72 13.35
C ALA A 165 -11.75 1.10 12.25
N ASP A 166 -12.12 1.98 11.31
CA ASP A 166 -11.22 2.46 10.26
C ASP A 166 -9.99 3.18 10.84
N ILE A 167 -10.22 4.03 11.84
CA ILE A 167 -9.14 4.75 12.54
C ILE A 167 -8.21 3.75 13.22
N CYS A 168 -8.76 2.75 13.91
CA CYS A 168 -7.98 1.73 14.60
C CYS A 168 -7.18 0.85 13.63
N CYS A 169 -7.75 0.47 12.48
CA CYS A 169 -7.03 -0.24 11.42
C CYS A 169 -5.82 0.56 10.91
N GLN A 170 -5.99 1.86 10.67
CA GLN A 170 -4.89 2.73 10.26
C GLN A 170 -3.80 2.81 11.33
N LEU A 171 -4.19 2.93 12.60
CA LEU A 171 -3.24 2.95 13.72
C LEU A 171 -2.49 1.62 13.87
N ILE A 172 -3.17 0.48 13.72
CA ILE A 172 -2.53 -0.84 13.73
C ILE A 172 -1.45 -0.92 12.65
N ASN A 173 -1.77 -0.51 11.42
CA ASN A 173 -0.82 -0.54 10.32
C ASN A 173 0.44 0.27 10.65
N LEU A 174 0.29 1.48 11.21
CA LEU A 174 1.43 2.31 11.61
C LEU A 174 2.30 1.67 12.71
N VAL A 175 1.69 0.92 13.62
CA VAL A 175 2.40 0.18 14.68
C VAL A 175 3.13 -1.05 14.13
N GLU A 176 2.53 -1.74 13.16
CA GLU A 176 3.14 -2.93 12.53
C GLU A 176 4.25 -2.58 11.55
N THR A 177 4.13 -1.47 10.83
CA THR A 177 5.20 -0.97 9.95
C THR A 177 6.33 -0.26 10.70
N ASN A 178 6.30 -0.25 12.04
CA ASN A 178 7.23 0.48 12.92
C ASN A 178 7.43 1.95 12.51
N THR A 179 6.39 2.56 11.93
CA THR A 179 6.44 3.98 11.52
C THR A 179 6.28 4.91 12.72
N VAL A 180 5.70 4.41 13.82
CA VAL A 180 5.48 5.16 15.05
C VAL A 180 6.15 4.46 16.24
N ASN A 181 6.88 5.24 17.03
CA ASN A 181 7.42 4.80 18.31
C ASN A 181 6.41 5.06 19.43
N ILE A 182 6.16 4.03 20.25
CA ILE A 182 5.22 4.09 21.36
C ILE A 182 5.97 4.53 22.62
N ILE A 183 5.69 5.74 23.10
CA ILE A 183 6.31 6.30 24.32
C ILE A 183 5.22 6.50 25.36
N ASN A 184 5.51 6.29 26.65
CA ASN A 184 4.58 6.65 27.72
C ASN A 184 4.73 8.14 28.05
N GLY A 185 3.68 8.91 27.83
CA GLY A 185 3.57 10.31 28.23
C GLY A 185 2.66 10.47 29.44
N SER A 186 2.86 11.53 30.21
CA SER A 186 1.92 11.98 31.24
C SER A 186 1.55 13.42 30.97
N ILE A 187 0.25 13.72 30.91
CA ILE A 187 -0.29 15.04 30.67
C ILE A 187 -1.16 15.43 31.85
N GLU A 188 -0.98 16.64 32.36
CA GLU A 188 -1.86 17.22 33.36
C GLU A 188 -3.06 17.85 32.63
N GLU A 189 -4.27 17.38 32.95
CA GLU A 189 -5.49 17.80 32.26
C GLU A 189 -6.57 18.18 33.27
N ASP A 190 -7.38 19.14 32.89
CA ASP A 190 -8.61 19.49 33.59
C ASP A 190 -9.70 18.45 33.26
N THR A 191 -10.21 17.75 34.27
CA THR A 191 -11.19 16.66 34.08
C THR A 191 -12.46 16.92 34.88
N TYR A 192 -13.58 16.37 34.41
CA TYR A 192 -14.87 16.37 35.11
C TYR A 192 -15.36 14.92 35.23
N GLN A 193 -15.30 14.36 36.43
CA GLN A 193 -15.60 12.94 36.68
C GLN A 193 -16.92 12.77 37.44
N PRO A 194 -17.62 11.63 37.29
CA PRO A 194 -18.87 11.36 37.99
C PRO A 194 -18.70 11.54 39.49
N ASN A 195 -19.53 12.39 40.07
CA ASN A 195 -19.57 12.66 41.48
C ASN A 195 -20.41 11.59 42.19
N LYS A 196 -19.74 10.58 42.76
CA LYS A 196 -20.40 9.48 43.47
C LYS A 196 -21.17 9.92 44.72
N GLU A 197 -20.94 11.13 45.19
CA GLU A 197 -21.59 11.72 46.37
C GLU A 197 -22.84 12.54 46.01
N ALA A 198 -23.08 12.81 44.72
CA ALA A 198 -24.24 13.56 44.24
C ALA A 198 -25.44 12.66 43.93
N ALA A 199 -25.85 11.84 44.89
CA ALA A 199 -26.87 10.80 44.69
C ALA A 199 -28.19 11.30 44.09
N ASP A 200 -28.59 12.55 44.37
CA ASP A 200 -29.89 13.10 43.97
C ASP A 200 -29.85 14.51 43.33
N ASN A 201 -28.67 15.06 43.01
CA ASN A 201 -28.57 16.39 42.37
C ASN A 201 -27.97 16.31 40.95
N PRO A 202 -28.81 16.40 39.90
CA PRO A 202 -28.37 16.36 38.51
C PRO A 202 -27.32 17.43 38.17
N GLU A 203 -27.40 18.61 38.78
CA GLU A 203 -26.51 19.75 38.51
C GLU A 203 -25.10 19.56 39.09
N ASN A 204 -24.90 18.55 39.94
CA ASN A 204 -23.61 18.24 40.55
C ASN A 204 -23.13 16.81 40.24
N SER A 205 -23.66 16.24 39.15
CA SER A 205 -23.37 14.86 38.71
C SER A 205 -21.90 14.64 38.35
N PHE A 206 -21.15 15.71 38.04
CA PHE A 206 -19.72 15.67 37.74
C PHE A 206 -18.96 16.73 38.53
N ARG A 207 -17.76 16.37 39.02
CA ARG A 207 -16.87 17.26 39.78
C ARG A 207 -15.59 17.53 39.01
N TYR A 208 -15.16 18.79 39.02
CA TYR A 208 -13.86 19.21 38.50
C TYR A 208 -12.70 18.62 39.31
N GLU A 209 -11.72 18.07 38.60
CA GLU A 209 -10.47 17.56 39.15
C GLU A 209 -9.35 17.80 38.14
N LYS A 210 -8.27 18.45 38.58
CA LYS A 210 -7.04 18.54 37.79
C LYS A 210 -6.22 17.27 38.02
N LYS A 211 -6.06 16.46 36.97
CA LYS A 211 -5.52 15.11 37.07
C LYS A 211 -4.39 14.88 36.08
N LYS A 212 -3.33 14.22 36.55
CA LYS A 212 -2.25 13.74 35.69
C LYS A 212 -2.63 12.38 35.11
N ASN A 213 -2.95 12.36 33.82
CA ASN A 213 -3.31 11.14 33.09
C ASN A 213 -2.11 10.64 32.30
N SER A 214 -1.90 9.33 32.30
CA SER A 214 -0.85 8.70 31.49
C SER A 214 -1.45 8.10 30.23
N TYR A 215 -0.81 8.37 29.11
CA TYR A 215 -1.20 7.91 27.79
C TYR A 215 0.03 7.35 27.08
N LYS A 216 -0.16 6.38 26.19
CA LYS A 216 0.86 6.10 25.18
C LYS A 216 0.77 7.23 24.15
N MET A 217 1.89 7.84 23.74
CA MET A 217 1.98 9.12 23.00
C MET A 217 1.42 9.11 21.57
N PHE A 218 0.62 8.11 21.21
CA PHE A 218 -0.22 8.07 20.03
C PHE A 218 -1.72 7.99 20.36
N TYR A 219 -2.07 8.08 21.65
CA TYR A 219 -3.44 8.06 22.17
C TYR A 219 -4.00 9.46 22.25
N PHE A 220 -5.32 9.57 22.14
CA PHE A 220 -6.03 10.83 22.23
C PHE A 220 -6.41 11.14 23.68
N SER A 221 -6.63 12.41 24.04
CA SER A 221 -7.24 12.71 25.34
C SER A 221 -8.65 12.13 25.42
N ASN A 222 -8.98 11.46 26.53
CA ASN A 222 -10.34 10.96 26.77
C ASN A 222 -11.36 12.09 26.95
N TYR A 223 -10.88 13.32 27.15
CA TYR A 223 -11.67 14.50 27.44
C TYR A 223 -11.71 15.44 26.24
N ARG A 224 -12.84 16.14 26.10
CA ARG A 224 -12.96 17.27 25.18
C ARG A 224 -12.12 18.43 25.71
N PRO A 225 -11.48 19.22 24.83
CA PRO A 225 -10.83 20.44 25.27
C PRO A 225 -11.86 21.37 25.90
N LEU A 226 -11.46 22.03 26.99
CA LEU A 226 -12.28 23.04 27.61
C LEU A 226 -12.51 24.21 26.65
N PRO A 227 -13.70 24.82 26.64
CA PRO A 227 -13.92 26.08 25.96
C PRO A 227 -13.01 27.16 26.55
N ASP A 228 -12.55 28.11 25.73
CA ASP A 228 -11.71 29.21 26.21
C ASP A 228 -12.50 30.12 27.16
N MET A 229 -12.16 30.03 28.45
CA MET A 229 -12.83 30.78 29.51
C MET A 229 -12.31 32.22 29.66
N LYS A 230 -11.23 32.61 28.98
CA LYS A 230 -10.55 33.90 29.25
C LYS A 230 -11.42 35.11 28.96
N ASN A 231 -12.20 35.07 27.88
CA ASN A 231 -12.99 36.20 27.40
C ASN A 231 -14.47 36.15 27.82
N LEU A 232 -14.86 35.18 28.65
CA LEU A 232 -16.25 35.03 29.10
C LEU A 232 -16.55 35.90 30.33
N SER A 233 -17.75 36.48 30.35
CA SER A 233 -18.29 37.17 31.52
C SER A 233 -18.53 36.19 32.68
N LYS A 234 -18.70 36.73 33.89
CA LYS A 234 -18.94 35.90 35.10
C LYS A 234 -20.22 35.05 34.98
N ALA A 235 -21.25 35.56 34.30
CA ALA A 235 -22.49 34.82 34.10
C ALA A 235 -22.32 33.68 33.09
N GLU A 236 -21.57 33.92 32.00
CA GLU A 236 -21.28 32.89 30.99
C GLU A 236 -20.39 31.79 31.55
N LYS A 237 -19.38 32.14 32.35
CA LYS A 237 -18.54 31.16 33.05
C LYS A 237 -19.35 30.21 33.92
N ARG A 238 -20.28 30.75 34.71
CA ARG A 238 -21.18 29.93 35.55
C ARG A 238 -22.07 29.00 34.72
N LYS A 239 -22.55 29.47 33.57
CA LYS A 239 -23.36 28.64 32.67
C LYS A 239 -22.54 27.48 32.11
N VAL A 240 -21.32 27.75 31.63
CA VAL A 240 -20.41 26.73 31.12
C VAL A 240 -20.03 25.74 32.24
N GLU A 241 -19.68 26.22 33.43
CA GLU A 241 -19.39 25.35 34.58
C GLU A 241 -20.58 24.46 34.96
N SER A 242 -21.80 25.02 34.95
CA SER A 242 -23.02 24.25 35.19
C SER A 242 -23.26 23.17 34.13
N GLU A 243 -23.04 23.48 32.86
CA GLU A 243 -23.15 22.51 31.76
C GLU A 243 -22.08 21.39 31.88
N LEU A 244 -20.86 21.75 32.29
CA LEU A 244 -19.77 20.80 32.52
C LEU A 244 -20.02 19.91 33.75
N ASN A 245 -20.58 20.47 34.83
CA ASN A 245 -20.96 19.71 36.03
C ASN A 245 -22.16 18.79 35.77
N ALA A 246 -23.04 19.13 34.83
CA ALA A 246 -24.16 18.28 34.45
C ALA A 246 -23.77 17.16 33.46
N ASN A 247 -22.85 17.44 32.53
CA ASN A 247 -22.60 16.55 31.38
C ASN A 247 -21.18 15.96 31.30
N GLY A 248 -20.23 16.50 32.08
CA GLY A 248 -18.82 16.11 32.02
C GLY A 248 -18.12 16.50 30.71
N LEU A 249 -16.90 15.97 30.53
CA LEU A 249 -16.06 16.23 29.34
C LEU A 249 -15.73 14.99 28.52
N TYR A 250 -16.34 13.84 28.83
CA TYR A 250 -16.01 12.60 28.13
C TYR A 250 -16.25 12.70 26.62
N TYR A 251 -15.33 12.13 25.86
CA TYR A 251 -15.46 12.02 24.41
C TYR A 251 -15.51 10.54 24.00
N PRO A 252 -16.73 9.95 23.92
CA PRO A 252 -16.92 8.50 23.75
C PRO A 252 -16.11 7.90 22.59
N LYS A 253 -16.02 8.64 21.47
CA LYS A 253 -15.26 8.22 20.30
C LYS A 253 -13.77 7.99 20.60
N ARG A 254 -13.12 8.91 21.32
CA ARG A 254 -11.70 8.78 21.72
C ARG A 254 -11.48 7.71 22.80
N ILE A 255 -12.43 7.60 23.74
CA ILE A 255 -12.39 6.59 24.80
C ILE A 255 -12.41 5.19 24.19
N GLU A 256 -13.28 4.95 23.22
CA GLU A 256 -13.38 3.65 22.54
C GLU A 256 -12.12 3.33 21.73
N ILE A 257 -11.54 4.30 21.01
CA ILE A 257 -10.26 4.13 20.31
C ILE A 257 -9.15 3.78 21.31
N ASN A 258 -8.98 4.56 22.38
CA ASN A 258 -7.93 4.33 23.36
C ASN A 258 -8.06 2.95 24.02
N ALA A 259 -9.29 2.53 24.32
CA ALA A 259 -9.58 1.20 24.89
C ALA A 259 -9.24 0.07 23.90
N PHE A 260 -9.58 0.24 22.62
CA PHE A 260 -9.20 -0.72 21.58
C PHE A 260 -7.68 -0.85 21.47
N ILE A 261 -6.97 0.27 21.40
CA ILE A 261 -5.53 0.26 21.20
C ILE A 261 -4.81 -0.31 22.43
N GLU A 262 -5.28 -0.01 23.65
CA GLU A 262 -4.74 -0.64 24.85
C GLU A 262 -4.92 -2.16 24.82
N TYR A 263 -6.09 -2.63 24.41
CA TYR A 263 -6.37 -4.06 24.21
C TYR A 263 -5.42 -4.67 23.16
N TYR A 264 -5.32 -4.03 21.99
CA TYR A 264 -4.49 -4.49 20.88
C TYR A 264 -3.01 -4.61 21.29
N LEU A 265 -2.45 -3.61 21.98
CA LEU A 265 -1.06 -3.66 22.40
C LEU A 265 -0.78 -4.79 23.40
N LYS A 266 -1.69 -5.01 24.36
CA LYS A 266 -1.57 -6.15 25.29
C LYS A 266 -1.60 -7.49 24.54
N LEU A 267 -2.51 -7.62 23.57
CA LEU A 267 -2.64 -8.81 22.75
C LEU A 267 -1.41 -9.04 21.86
N ARG A 268 -0.88 -7.97 21.27
CA ARG A 268 0.34 -7.98 20.46
C ARG A 268 1.56 -8.39 21.28
N ASP A 269 1.67 -7.93 22.52
CA ASP A 269 2.76 -8.31 23.40
C ASP A 269 2.72 -9.81 23.72
N LEU A 270 1.53 -10.41 23.87
CA LEU A 270 1.36 -11.86 24.04
C LEU A 270 1.73 -12.62 22.75
N TYR A 271 1.25 -12.14 21.60
CA TYR A 271 1.58 -12.71 20.29
C TYR A 271 3.10 -12.73 20.05
N LYS A 272 3.79 -11.61 20.30
CA LYS A 272 5.24 -11.51 20.13
C LYS A 272 6.05 -12.40 21.08
N LYS A 273 5.50 -12.75 22.24
CA LYS A 273 6.13 -13.71 23.18
C LYS A 273 5.94 -15.17 22.76
N GLY A 274 5.12 -15.43 21.75
CA GLY A 274 4.76 -16.79 21.33
C GLY A 274 3.64 -17.41 22.16
N ASP A 275 3.03 -16.65 23.08
CA ASP A 275 1.98 -17.13 23.98
C ASP A 275 0.60 -17.17 23.31
N LEU A 276 0.48 -16.71 22.06
CA LEU A 276 -0.77 -16.63 21.32
C LEU A 276 -0.56 -17.06 19.85
N PRO A 277 -1.33 -18.03 19.32
CA PRO A 277 -1.20 -18.41 17.92
C PRO A 277 -1.72 -17.32 16.96
N PRO A 278 -1.17 -17.21 15.73
CA PRO A 278 -1.54 -16.16 14.78
C PRO A 278 -3.03 -16.07 14.47
N ALA A 279 -3.69 -17.22 14.25
CA ALA A 279 -5.12 -17.25 13.93
C ALA A 279 -6.00 -16.69 15.06
N PHE A 280 -5.63 -16.95 16.32
CA PHE A 280 -6.34 -16.39 17.47
C PHE A 280 -6.08 -14.91 17.65
N PHE A 281 -4.86 -14.45 17.34
CA PHE A 281 -4.53 -13.03 17.34
C PHE A 281 -5.37 -12.27 16.31
N GLU A 282 -5.39 -12.73 15.06
CA GLU A 282 -6.14 -12.10 13.97
C GLU A 282 -7.64 -12.05 14.25
N GLN A 283 -8.24 -13.19 14.66
CA GLN A 283 -9.65 -13.27 15.00
C GLN A 283 -10.03 -12.31 16.14
N ALA A 284 -9.22 -12.28 17.20
CA ALA A 284 -9.51 -11.43 18.37
C ALA A 284 -9.43 -9.93 18.04
N VAL A 285 -8.53 -9.53 17.13
CA VAL A 285 -8.45 -8.16 16.63
C VAL A 285 -9.67 -7.83 15.77
N GLU A 286 -10.04 -8.71 14.84
CA GLU A 286 -11.20 -8.53 13.96
C GLU A 286 -12.51 -8.45 14.73
N ASP A 287 -12.75 -9.37 15.66
CA ASP A 287 -13.94 -9.39 16.52
C ASP A 287 -14.06 -8.08 17.32
N ARG A 288 -12.94 -7.57 17.81
CA ARG A 288 -12.93 -6.32 18.59
C ARG A 288 -13.19 -5.10 17.72
N LEU A 289 -12.68 -5.06 16.49
CA LEU A 289 -12.98 -4.01 15.52
C LEU A 289 -14.47 -4.00 15.14
N ASN A 290 -15.06 -5.18 14.93
CA ASN A 290 -16.47 -5.34 14.57
C ASN A 290 -17.45 -4.93 15.69
N GLN A 291 -16.99 -4.90 16.95
CA GLN A 291 -17.80 -4.48 18.10
C GLN A 291 -17.78 -2.97 18.37
N MET A 292 -16.98 -2.20 17.63
CA MET A 292 -16.87 -0.75 17.81
C MET A 292 -18.13 -0.02 17.33
N ARG A 293 -18.54 1.03 18.05
CA ARG A 293 -19.84 1.70 17.88
C ARG A 293 -19.79 3.02 17.12
N TYR A 294 -18.62 3.70 17.09
CA TYR A 294 -18.49 5.09 16.61
C TYR A 294 -17.67 5.25 15.31
#